data_AF-A0A8T4AEV3-F1
#
_entry.id   AF-A0A8T4AEV3-F1
#
_cell.length_a   1.000
_cell.length_b   1.000
_cell.length_c   1.000
_cell.angle_alpha   90.00
_cell.angle_beta   90.00
_cell.angle_gamma   90.00
#
_symmetry.space_group_name_H-M   'P 1'
#
loop_
_entity.id
_entity.type
_entity.pdbx_description
1 polymer ?
#
loop_
_entity_poly.entity_id
_entity_poly.type
_entity_poly.pdbx_seq_one_letter_code
_entity_poly.pdbx_strand_id
1 'polypeptide(L)' 'NRGVEISTDVADSMKSLILEQVEHGVAIRMAALTALCGGATEA' A
#
# COMPACT_ATOMS: atom_id res chain seq x y z
N ASN A 1 12.74 8.24 3.63
CA ASN A 1 13.12 8.81 4.95
C ASN A 1 12.57 10.24 5.06
N ARG A 2 11.92 10.55 6.19
CA ARG A 2 11.41 11.90 6.45
C ARG A 2 12.57 12.89 6.53
N GLY A 3 12.40 14.09 5.97
CA GLY A 3 13.40 15.15 5.95
C GLY A 3 14.57 14.93 4.97
N VAL A 4 14.58 13.82 4.21
CA VAL A 4 15.60 13.54 3.18
C VAL A 4 14.94 13.32 1.82
N GLU A 5 14.16 12.24 1.65
CA GLU A 5 13.46 11.94 0.38
C GLU A 5 12.01 12.42 0.37
N ILE A 6 11.41 12.63 1.55
CA ILE A 6 10.07 13.21 1.70
C ILE A 6 10.06 14.23 2.82
N SER A 7 9.48 15.40 2.57
CA SER A 7 9.35 16.41 3.62
C SER A 7 8.44 15.94 4.74
N THR A 8 8.83 16.24 5.99
CA THR A 8 8.10 15.79 7.19
C THR A 8 6.68 16.34 7.25
N ASP A 9 6.50 17.61 6.89
CA ASP A 9 5.18 18.27 6.84
C ASP A 9 4.25 17.61 5.82
N VAL A 10 4.76 17.15 4.68
CA VAL A 10 3.99 16.40 3.68
C VAL A 10 3.65 15.00 4.20
N ALA A 11 4.65 14.28 4.71
CA ALA A 11 4.49 12.90 5.18
C ALA A 11 3.50 12.77 6.34
N ASP A 12 3.44 13.78 7.21
CA ASP A 12 2.60 13.80 8.41
C ASP A 12 1.39 14.73 8.27
N SER A 13 1.14 15.28 7.07
CA SER A 13 -0.02 16.13 6.81
C SER A 13 -1.34 15.35 6.96
N MET A 14 -2.43 16.06 7.26
CA MET A 14 -3.79 15.51 7.24
C MET A 14 -4.23 15.00 5.86
N LYS A 15 -3.50 15.34 4.79
CA LYS A 15 -3.75 14.88 3.42
C LYS A 15 -2.87 13.69 3.05
N SER A 16 -2.00 13.24 3.95
CA SER A 16 -1.08 12.14 3.71
C SER A 16 -1.84 10.81 3.71
N LEU A 17 -1.73 10.07 2.60
CA LEU A 17 -2.35 8.75 2.43
C LEU A 17 -1.34 7.61 2.61
N ILE A 18 -0.15 7.90 3.13
CA ILE A 18 0.94 6.91 3.17
C ILE A 18 0.58 5.70 4.06
N LEU A 19 -0.13 5.92 5.17
CA LEU A 19 -0.55 4.82 6.05
C LEU A 19 -1.68 3.99 5.43
N GLU A 20 -2.67 4.64 4.81
CA GLU A 20 -3.73 3.94 4.07
C GLU A 20 -3.14 3.11 2.91
N GLN A 21 -2.14 3.64 2.19
CA GLN A 21 -1.44 2.91 1.14
C GLN A 21 -0.71 1.66 1.66
N VAL A 22 -0.07 1.75 2.83
CA VAL A 22 0.60 0.61 3.48
C VAL A 22 -0.42 -0.44 3.94
N GLU A 23 -1.53 0.00 4.53
CA GLU A 23 -2.62 -0.87 5.00
C GLU A 23 -3.24 -1.67 3.84
N HIS A 24 -3.59 -0.99 2.75
CA HIS A 24 -4.13 -1.64 1.54
C HIS A 24 -3.12 -2.58 0.86
N GLY A 25 -1.83 -2.43 1.12
CA GLY A 25 -0.76 -3.22 0.50
C GLY A 25 -0.82 -4.72 0.82
N VAL A 26 -1.44 -5.14 1.92
CA VAL A 26 -1.64 -6.58 2.21
C VAL A 26 -2.69 -7.17 1.26
N ALA A 27 -3.84 -6.51 1.10
CA ALA A 27 -4.92 -6.98 0.24
C ALA A 27 -4.46 -7.13 -1.23
N ILE A 28 -3.71 -6.15 -1.74
CA ILE A 28 -3.17 -6.19 -3.11
C ILE A 28 -2.20 -7.36 -3.28
N ARG A 29 -1.28 -7.57 -2.33
CA ARG A 29 -0.32 -8.68 -2.40
C ARG A 29 -1.02 -10.03 -2.33
N MET A 30 -2.01 -10.18 -1.46
CA MET A 30 -2.82 -11.40 -1.39
C MET A 30 -3.56 -11.66 -2.70
N ALA A 31 -4.20 -10.64 -3.28
CA ALA A 31 -4.87 -10.75 -4.57
C ALA A 31 -3.89 -11.14 -5.70
N ALA A 32 -2.69 -10.53 -5.73
CA ALA A 32 -1.66 -10.85 -6.73
C ALA A 32 -1.12 -12.28 -6.58
N LEU A 33 -0.83 -12.73 -5.36
CA LEU A 33 -0.40 -14.11 -5.09
C LEU A 33 -1.49 -15.11 -5.47
N THR A 34 -2.74 -14.83 -5.11
CA THR A 34 -3.90 -15.63 -5.51
C THR A 34 -3.99 -15.75 -7.04
N ALA A 35 -3.90 -14.64 -7.77
CA ALA A 35 -3.94 -14.64 -9.23
C ALA A 35 -2.77 -15.39 -9.89
N LEU A 36 -1.55 -15.27 -9.35
CA LEU A 36 -0.34 -15.86 -9.93
C LEU A 36 -0.13 -17.33 -9.55
N CYS A 37 -0.55 -17.73 -8.35
CA CYS A 37 -0.36 -19.09 -7.83
C CYS A 37 -1.56 -20.01 -8.12
N GLY A 38 -2.49 -19.61 -9.00
CA GLY A 38 -3.60 -20.44 -9.44
C GLY A 38 -4.76 -20.53 -8.43
N GLY A 39 -4.80 -19.64 -7.44
CA GLY A 39 -6.00 -19.42 -6.63
C GLY A 39 -7.01 -18.66 -7.47
N ALA A 40 -7.73 -19.34 -8.37
CA ALA A 40 -8.92 -18.76 -8.94
C ALA A 40 -9.92 -18.55 -7.79
N THR A 41 -10.11 -17.31 -7.33
CA THR A 41 -11.47 -16.93 -6.96
C THR A 41 -12.21 -16.79 -8.28
N GLU A 42 -12.95 -17.84 -8.61
CA GLU A 42 -13.92 -17.83 -9.70
C GLU A 42 -14.75 -16.54 -9.64
N ALA A 43 -14.83 -15.87 -10.79
CA ALA A 43 -15.84 -14.85 -11.05
C ALA A 43 -17.07 -15.51 -11.67
#